data_AF-A0A9E6V4C9-F1
#
_entry.id   AF-A0A9E6V4C9-F1
#
_cell.length_a   1.000
_cell.length_b   1.000
_cell.length_c   1.000
_cell.angle_alpha   90.00
_cell.angle_beta   90.00
_cell.angle_gamma   90.00
#
_symmetry.space_group_name_H-M   'P 1'
#
loop_
_entity.id
_entity.type
_entity.pdbx_description
1 polymer ?
#
loop_
_entity_poly.entity_id
_entity_poly.type
_entity_poly.pdbx_seq_one_letter_code
_entity_poly.pdbx_strand_id
1 'polypeptide(L)'
;MNHPTLTVSLPAIVDNWRSLRDRTRSTCTAAVVKANAYGLGATEVSTALARAGCADFFVATLDEALTLRAALPNVRIYVFQGVLRGEERAYLEHNLRPILNTPQAIEQWLAIQSHHDHAPAPIVHIDSGMQRLGLNPSYIEDAALREKIRAINPTHIMTHYACASDLHHAMNITQRRIMQRIEQLLPTIPTCYANSAGHFLPHDYHGDMTRPGCALYGINPCDDSPATKMRPVVTLCAPILQVRDVDEVSTIGYSATAPVRPAMRTLTVGIGYADGIHRTASHHLRASLGGIPIPMLGRVTMDMVCFDVTHVPERILEQHHMVVLMDEQQTVDDVARIYGTIGYEVLTSLGNRIQRIYH
;
A
#
# COMPACT_ATOMS: atom_id res chain seq x y z
N MET A 1 9.90 9.39 25.27
CA MET A 1 9.24 8.23 24.64
C MET A 1 10.34 7.26 24.22
N ASN A 2 10.31 6.00 24.67
CA ASN A 2 11.40 5.04 24.47
C ASN A 2 11.12 4.03 23.34
N HIS A 3 10.19 4.33 22.44
CA HIS A 3 9.80 3.42 21.35
C HIS A 3 9.94 4.13 20.00
N PRO A 4 10.28 3.38 18.93
CA PRO A 4 10.10 3.86 17.57
C PRO A 4 8.69 4.39 17.34
N THR A 5 8.59 5.49 16.62
CA THR A 5 7.32 6.17 16.35
C THR A 5 7.15 6.39 14.85
N LEU A 6 6.01 5.97 14.32
CA LEU A 6 5.55 6.27 12.97
C LEU A 6 4.43 7.29 13.06
N THR A 7 4.73 8.54 12.72
CA THR A 7 3.71 9.60 12.61
C THR A 7 3.09 9.52 11.23
N VAL A 8 1.76 9.37 11.15
CA VAL A 8 0.97 9.28 9.92
C VAL A 8 0.14 10.54 9.77
N SER A 9 0.28 11.23 8.63
CA SER A 9 -0.51 12.41 8.28
C SER A 9 -1.77 12.00 7.53
N LEU A 10 -2.92 12.01 8.22
CA LEU A 10 -4.21 11.73 7.60
C LEU A 10 -4.61 12.80 6.58
N PRO A 11 -4.36 14.12 6.81
CA PRO A 11 -4.58 15.15 5.80
C PRO A 11 -3.79 14.91 4.50
N ALA A 12 -2.52 14.49 4.59
CA ALA A 12 -1.71 14.21 3.41
C ALA A 12 -2.27 13.02 2.59
N ILE A 13 -2.73 11.96 3.27
CA ILE A 13 -3.40 10.82 2.61
C ILE A 13 -4.70 11.27 1.92
N VAL A 14 -5.50 12.09 2.58
CA VAL A 14 -6.73 12.66 2.01
C VAL A 14 -6.44 13.54 0.80
N ASP A 15 -5.39 14.36 0.86
CA ASP A 15 -5.01 15.22 -0.26
C ASP A 15 -4.46 14.42 -1.44
N ASN A 16 -3.71 13.35 -1.19
CA ASN A 16 -3.30 12.38 -2.21
C ASN A 16 -4.52 11.74 -2.88
N TRP A 17 -5.52 11.31 -2.09
CA TRP A 17 -6.78 10.75 -2.62
C TRP A 17 -7.55 11.76 -3.48
N ARG A 18 -7.71 13.01 -3.02
CA ARG A 18 -8.40 14.08 -3.78
C ARG A 18 -7.68 14.39 -5.09
N SER A 19 -6.35 14.51 -5.04
CA SER A 19 -5.52 14.72 -6.24
C SER A 19 -5.74 13.62 -7.28
N LEU A 20 -5.79 12.36 -6.85
CA LEU A 20 -6.05 11.22 -7.75
C LEU A 20 -7.48 11.21 -8.27
N ARG A 21 -8.47 11.51 -7.43
CA ARG A 21 -9.87 11.65 -7.86
C ARG A 21 -10.02 12.69 -8.95
N ASP A 22 -9.46 13.89 -8.73
CA ASP A 22 -9.60 15.05 -9.61
C ASP A 22 -8.82 14.88 -10.94
N ARG A 23 -7.93 13.89 -11.03
CA ARG A 23 -7.19 13.52 -12.26
C ARG A 23 -7.97 12.64 -13.22
N THR A 24 -9.05 12.01 -12.75
CA THR A 24 -9.78 11.02 -13.55
C THR A 24 -11.14 11.57 -13.96
N ARG A 25 -11.70 11.05 -15.05
CA ARG A 25 -13.11 11.28 -15.43
C ARG A 25 -14.02 10.16 -14.92
N SER A 26 -13.48 9.27 -14.09
CA SER A 26 -14.21 8.17 -13.49
C SER A 26 -15.31 8.69 -12.58
N THR A 27 -16.41 7.96 -12.54
CA THR A 27 -17.55 8.30 -11.68
C THR A 27 -17.26 8.03 -10.20
N CYS A 28 -16.27 7.18 -9.92
CA CYS A 28 -15.84 6.85 -8.57
C CYS A 28 -14.30 6.71 -8.47
N THR A 29 -13.76 7.18 -7.35
CA THR A 29 -12.37 6.91 -6.92
C THR A 29 -12.41 6.23 -5.56
N ALA A 30 -12.17 4.92 -5.57
CA ALA A 30 -12.14 4.09 -4.37
C ALA A 30 -10.85 4.31 -3.55
N ALA A 31 -10.69 3.56 -2.47
CA ALA A 31 -9.45 3.48 -1.70
C ALA A 31 -9.05 2.03 -1.42
N VAL A 32 -7.81 1.65 -1.75
CA VAL A 32 -7.27 0.33 -1.43
C VAL A 32 -6.55 0.38 -0.09
N VAL A 33 -7.10 -0.29 0.92
CA VAL A 33 -6.69 -0.22 2.34
C VAL A 33 -6.29 -1.58 2.94
N LYS A 34 -6.00 -2.56 2.08
CA LYS A 34 -5.47 -3.88 2.47
C LYS A 34 -4.14 -3.79 3.22
N ALA A 35 -3.78 -4.87 3.90
CA ALA A 35 -2.58 -5.00 4.72
C ALA A 35 -2.48 -3.87 5.75
N ASN A 36 -3.56 -3.64 6.50
CA ASN A 36 -3.66 -2.56 7.49
C ASN A 36 -3.38 -1.15 6.88
N ALA A 37 -4.00 -0.82 5.74
CA ALA A 37 -3.70 0.37 4.95
C ALA A 37 -2.20 0.51 4.68
N TYR A 38 -1.61 -0.55 4.11
CA TYR A 38 -0.17 -0.61 3.78
C TYR A 38 0.71 -0.41 5.03
N GLY A 39 0.28 -0.94 6.17
CA GLY A 39 0.98 -0.82 7.45
C GLY A 39 0.72 0.49 8.20
N LEU A 40 -0.13 1.39 7.71
CA LEU A 40 -0.35 2.70 8.34
C LEU A 40 -1.52 2.74 9.34
N GLY A 41 -2.42 1.76 9.35
CA GLY A 41 -3.61 1.73 10.22
C GLY A 41 -4.89 1.87 9.42
N ALA A 42 -5.54 0.74 9.13
CA ALA A 42 -6.71 0.71 8.24
C ALA A 42 -7.91 1.47 8.81
N THR A 43 -8.12 1.45 10.13
CA THR A 43 -9.27 2.10 10.77
C THR A 43 -9.16 3.62 10.66
N GLU A 44 -8.04 4.20 11.05
CA GLU A 44 -7.79 5.64 11.07
C GLU A 44 -7.74 6.21 9.66
N VAL A 45 -7.00 5.55 8.75
CA VAL A 45 -6.89 5.94 7.34
C VAL A 45 -8.25 5.91 6.66
N SER A 46 -8.97 4.80 6.78
CA SER A 46 -10.26 4.67 6.09
C SER A 46 -11.31 5.62 6.67
N THR A 47 -11.27 5.90 7.96
CA THR A 47 -12.14 6.91 8.59
C THR A 47 -11.89 8.31 8.03
N ALA A 48 -10.62 8.70 7.86
CA ALA A 48 -10.27 9.98 7.24
C ALA A 48 -10.74 10.07 5.78
N LEU A 49 -10.51 9.01 5.00
CA LEU A 49 -10.94 8.93 3.60
C LEU A 49 -12.47 8.94 3.45
N ALA A 50 -13.20 8.24 4.33
CA ALA A 50 -14.66 8.23 4.33
C ALA A 50 -15.23 9.63 4.64
N ARG A 51 -14.67 10.33 5.63
CA ARG A 51 -15.01 11.74 5.93
C ARG A 51 -14.70 12.68 4.77
N ALA A 52 -13.68 12.38 3.97
CA ALA A 52 -13.33 13.13 2.77
C ALA A 52 -14.25 12.85 1.57
N GLY A 53 -15.14 11.85 1.67
CA GLY A 53 -16.14 11.50 0.65
C GLY A 53 -15.87 10.18 -0.09
N CYS A 54 -14.88 9.38 0.32
CA CYS A 54 -14.67 8.06 -0.27
C CYS A 54 -15.75 7.08 0.23
N ALA A 55 -16.50 6.48 -0.69
CA ALA A 55 -17.57 5.54 -0.38
C ALA A 55 -17.20 4.06 -0.65
N ASP A 56 -16.09 3.81 -1.34
CA ASP A 56 -15.71 2.50 -1.88
C ASP A 56 -14.31 2.12 -1.39
N PHE A 57 -14.21 1.01 -0.68
CA PHE A 57 -12.98 0.52 -0.08
C PHE A 57 -12.67 -0.90 -0.55
N PHE A 58 -11.39 -1.16 -0.82
CA PHE A 58 -10.92 -2.48 -1.23
C PHE A 58 -9.93 -3.03 -0.21
N VAL A 59 -10.18 -4.25 0.24
CA VAL A 59 -9.34 -5.03 1.16
C VAL A 59 -8.96 -6.38 0.52
N ALA A 60 -7.96 -7.06 1.07
CA ALA A 60 -7.52 -8.35 0.54
C ALA A 60 -8.41 -9.50 1.03
N THR A 61 -8.69 -9.54 2.33
CA THR A 61 -9.29 -10.70 3.00
C THR A 61 -10.63 -10.36 3.67
N LEU A 62 -11.36 -11.40 4.07
CA LEU A 62 -12.58 -11.26 4.87
C LEU A 62 -12.29 -10.60 6.23
N ASP A 63 -11.22 -10.99 6.93
CA ASP A 63 -10.88 -10.43 8.25
C ASP A 63 -10.63 -8.92 8.21
N GLU A 64 -9.93 -8.45 7.17
CA GLU A 64 -9.75 -7.02 6.92
C GLU A 64 -11.09 -6.33 6.66
N ALA A 65 -11.99 -6.98 5.93
CA ALA A 65 -13.32 -6.45 5.60
C ALA A 65 -14.20 -6.33 6.85
N LEU A 66 -14.19 -7.33 7.73
CA LEU A 66 -14.93 -7.33 8.99
C LEU A 66 -14.42 -6.24 9.94
N THR A 67 -13.08 -6.13 10.06
CA THR A 67 -12.44 -5.05 10.82
C THR A 67 -12.87 -3.68 10.30
N LEU A 68 -12.83 -3.49 8.98
CA LEU A 68 -13.20 -2.23 8.36
C LEU A 68 -14.69 -1.92 8.49
N ARG A 69 -15.57 -2.93 8.35
CA ARG A 69 -17.03 -2.77 8.51
C ARG A 69 -17.40 -2.31 9.91
N ALA A 70 -16.72 -2.82 10.94
CA ALA A 70 -16.95 -2.40 12.33
C ALA A 70 -16.63 -0.91 12.53
N ALA A 71 -15.60 -0.39 11.85
CA ALA A 71 -15.25 1.03 11.90
C ALA A 71 -16.13 1.90 10.98
N LEU A 72 -16.56 1.37 9.84
CA LEU A 72 -17.26 2.09 8.77
C LEU A 72 -18.55 1.35 8.36
N PRO A 73 -19.67 1.58 9.07
CA PRO A 73 -20.90 0.82 8.83
C PRO A 73 -21.57 1.10 7.48
N ASN A 74 -21.32 2.28 6.88
CA ASN A 74 -22.09 2.76 5.72
C ASN A 74 -21.34 2.70 4.37
N VAL A 75 -20.07 2.27 4.36
CA VAL A 75 -19.26 2.26 3.12
C VAL A 75 -19.42 0.94 2.36
N ARG A 76 -19.09 0.94 1.07
CA ARG A 76 -19.00 -0.29 0.25
C ARG A 76 -17.61 -0.89 0.42
N ILE A 77 -17.56 -2.17 0.81
CA ILE A 77 -16.29 -2.88 1.02
C ILE A 77 -16.21 -4.03 0.03
N TYR A 78 -15.15 -4.04 -0.76
CA TYR A 78 -14.85 -5.05 -1.78
C TYR A 78 -13.66 -5.91 -1.34
N VAL A 79 -13.76 -7.22 -1.53
CA VAL A 79 -12.74 -8.18 -1.07
C VAL A 79 -12.06 -8.87 -2.27
N PHE A 80 -10.76 -8.63 -2.46
CA PHE A 80 -10.00 -9.13 -3.62
C PHE A 80 -9.94 -10.65 -3.74
N GLN A 81 -9.82 -11.36 -2.62
CA GLN A 81 -9.73 -12.82 -2.63
C GLN A 81 -11.07 -13.51 -2.94
N GLY A 82 -12.17 -12.75 -2.98
CA GLY A 82 -13.51 -13.30 -3.19
C GLY A 82 -14.02 -14.06 -1.99
N VAL A 83 -15.10 -14.81 -2.18
CA VAL A 83 -15.75 -15.62 -1.14
C VAL A 83 -15.16 -17.04 -1.14
N LEU A 84 -14.57 -17.45 -0.02
CA LEU A 84 -14.16 -18.85 0.18
C LEU A 84 -15.31 -19.66 0.75
N ARG A 85 -15.20 -20.99 0.66
CA ARG A 85 -16.22 -21.92 1.16
C ARG A 85 -16.44 -21.73 2.66
N GLY A 86 -17.68 -21.48 3.07
CA GLY A 86 -18.06 -21.26 4.47
C GLY A 86 -18.06 -19.80 4.90
N GLU A 87 -17.59 -18.88 4.05
CA GLU A 87 -17.57 -17.45 4.33
C GLU A 87 -18.85 -16.72 3.88
N GLU A 88 -19.71 -17.39 3.11
CA GLU A 88 -20.88 -16.80 2.43
C GLU A 88 -21.76 -16.00 3.41
N ARG A 89 -22.00 -16.57 4.58
CA ARG A 89 -22.80 -15.97 5.64
C ARG A 89 -22.24 -14.61 6.08
N ALA A 90 -20.92 -14.52 6.26
CA ALA A 90 -20.29 -13.28 6.70
C ALA A 90 -20.44 -12.17 5.65
N TYR A 91 -20.36 -12.50 4.36
CA TYR A 91 -20.58 -11.54 3.29
C TYR A 91 -22.01 -10.97 3.29
N LEU A 92 -23.01 -11.82 3.55
CA LEU A 92 -24.41 -11.42 3.64
C LEU A 92 -24.67 -10.56 4.88
N GLU A 93 -24.27 -11.03 6.06
CA GLU A 93 -24.50 -10.35 7.34
C GLU A 93 -23.82 -8.98 7.41
N HIS A 94 -22.64 -8.84 6.80
CA HIS A 94 -21.84 -7.61 6.84
C HIS A 94 -21.90 -6.78 5.56
N ASN A 95 -22.77 -7.13 4.60
CA ASN A 95 -22.95 -6.42 3.31
C ASN A 95 -21.59 -6.17 2.60
N LEU A 96 -20.80 -7.24 2.48
CA LEU A 96 -19.47 -7.23 1.84
C LEU A 96 -19.60 -7.68 0.39
N ARG A 97 -18.82 -7.10 -0.53
CA ARG A 97 -18.90 -7.38 -1.97
C ARG A 97 -17.71 -8.24 -2.40
N PRO A 98 -17.92 -9.50 -2.80
CA PRO A 98 -16.80 -10.32 -3.25
C PRO A 98 -16.36 -9.89 -4.66
N ILE A 99 -15.06 -10.03 -4.93
CA ILE A 99 -14.52 -10.01 -6.28
C ILE A 99 -14.49 -11.46 -6.79
N LEU A 100 -15.29 -11.75 -7.80
CA LEU A 100 -15.45 -13.09 -8.38
C LEU A 100 -14.42 -13.30 -9.48
N ASN A 101 -13.49 -14.22 -9.21
CA ASN A 101 -12.32 -14.48 -10.04
C ASN A 101 -12.46 -15.72 -10.94
N THR A 102 -13.50 -16.55 -10.76
CA THR A 102 -13.69 -17.83 -11.48
C THR A 102 -15.15 -18.04 -11.90
N PRO A 103 -15.43 -18.85 -12.94
CA PRO A 103 -16.81 -19.19 -13.31
C PRO A 103 -17.57 -19.86 -12.17
N GLN A 104 -16.88 -20.71 -11.39
CA GLN A 104 -17.46 -21.39 -10.23
C GLN A 104 -17.87 -20.39 -9.14
N ALA A 105 -17.09 -19.33 -8.92
CA ALA A 105 -17.46 -18.28 -7.97
C ALA A 105 -18.70 -17.50 -8.44
N ILE A 106 -18.87 -17.29 -9.75
CA ILE A 106 -20.09 -16.70 -10.33
C ILE A 106 -21.30 -17.59 -10.09
N GLU A 107 -21.18 -18.89 -10.36
CA GLU A 107 -22.27 -19.85 -10.14
C GLU A 107 -22.65 -19.94 -8.67
N GLN A 108 -21.66 -20.01 -7.77
CA GLN A 108 -21.87 -20.01 -6.33
C GLN A 108 -22.58 -18.73 -5.87
N TRP A 109 -22.15 -17.56 -6.34
CA TRP A 109 -22.77 -16.29 -5.96
C TRP A 109 -24.21 -16.14 -6.50
N LEU A 110 -24.46 -16.63 -7.72
CA LEU A 110 -25.80 -16.67 -8.29
C LEU A 110 -26.75 -17.55 -7.46
N ALA A 111 -26.28 -18.72 -7.02
CA ALA A 111 -27.05 -19.59 -6.13
C ALA A 111 -27.36 -18.89 -4.79
N ILE A 112 -26.39 -18.18 -4.21
CA ILE A 112 -26.60 -17.39 -2.98
C ILE A 112 -27.66 -16.31 -3.20
N GLN A 113 -27.55 -15.52 -4.26
CA GLN A 113 -28.52 -14.47 -4.59
C GLN A 113 -29.95 -15.02 -4.79
N SER A 114 -30.10 -16.24 -5.33
CA SER A 114 -31.41 -16.87 -5.51
C SER A 114 -32.13 -17.22 -4.19
N HIS A 115 -31.41 -17.28 -3.07
CA HIS A 115 -31.95 -17.55 -1.74
C HIS A 115 -31.95 -16.32 -0.81
N HIS A 116 -31.35 -15.21 -1.26
CA HIS A 116 -31.14 -14.02 -0.45
C HIS A 116 -31.28 -12.74 -1.28
N ASP A 117 -32.49 -12.15 -1.28
CA ASP A 117 -32.83 -10.94 -2.05
C ASP A 117 -31.96 -9.71 -1.75
N HIS A 118 -31.22 -9.72 -0.64
CA HIS A 118 -30.35 -8.62 -0.21
C HIS A 118 -28.85 -8.93 -0.36
N ALA A 119 -28.50 -10.00 -1.06
CA ALA A 119 -27.10 -10.34 -1.30
C ALA A 119 -26.40 -9.20 -2.08
N PRO A 120 -25.26 -8.69 -1.57
CA PRO A 120 -24.59 -7.53 -2.15
C PRO A 120 -24.06 -7.83 -3.56
N ALA A 121 -24.23 -6.87 -4.47
CA ALA A 121 -23.77 -6.99 -5.84
C ALA A 121 -22.22 -7.12 -5.90
N PRO A 122 -21.68 -8.15 -6.56
CA PRO A 122 -20.25 -8.43 -6.60
C PRO A 122 -19.52 -7.55 -7.62
N ILE A 123 -18.21 -7.80 -7.78
CA ILE A 123 -17.44 -7.40 -8.97
C ILE A 123 -17.01 -8.68 -9.70
N VAL A 124 -17.06 -8.69 -11.02
CA VAL A 124 -16.44 -9.77 -11.82
C VAL A 124 -15.07 -9.30 -12.30
N HIS A 125 -14.04 -10.12 -12.08
CA HIS A 125 -12.67 -9.79 -12.44
C HIS A 125 -12.24 -10.56 -13.69
N ILE A 126 -11.69 -9.83 -14.66
CA ILE A 126 -11.10 -10.36 -15.89
C ILE A 126 -9.58 -10.28 -15.78
N ASP A 127 -8.89 -11.38 -16.05
CA ASP A 127 -7.44 -11.37 -16.18
C ASP A 127 -7.08 -10.92 -17.60
N SER A 128 -6.78 -9.64 -17.76
CA SER A 128 -6.40 -9.10 -19.07
C SER A 128 -4.91 -9.29 -19.42
N GLY A 129 -4.14 -10.04 -18.61
CA GLY A 129 -2.73 -10.32 -18.90
C GLY A 129 -1.79 -10.29 -17.68
N MET A 130 -2.32 -10.19 -16.46
CA MET A 130 -1.51 -10.26 -15.24
C MET A 130 -1.19 -11.72 -14.85
N GLN A 131 -2.01 -12.68 -15.29
CA GLN A 131 -1.83 -14.11 -15.03
C GLN A 131 -1.80 -14.46 -13.54
N ARG A 132 -2.71 -13.87 -12.76
CA ARG A 132 -2.75 -14.04 -11.30
C ARG A 132 -4.14 -14.38 -10.76
N LEU A 133 -5.11 -13.52 -11.01
CA LEU A 133 -6.51 -13.70 -10.60
C LEU A 133 -7.39 -13.11 -11.70
N GLY A 134 -8.59 -13.67 -11.86
CA GLY A 134 -9.59 -13.21 -12.81
C GLY A 134 -9.91 -14.28 -13.86
N LEU A 135 -11.06 -14.11 -14.50
CA LEU A 135 -11.51 -14.96 -15.59
C LEU A 135 -10.57 -14.80 -16.78
N ASN A 136 -10.26 -15.93 -17.42
CA ASN A 136 -9.68 -15.86 -18.75
C ASN A 136 -10.65 -15.12 -19.68
N PRO A 137 -10.20 -14.11 -20.45
CA PRO A 137 -11.08 -13.33 -21.33
C PRO A 137 -11.88 -14.20 -22.32
N SER A 138 -11.31 -15.32 -22.78
CA SER A 138 -11.98 -16.26 -23.68
C SER A 138 -13.25 -16.88 -23.09
N TYR A 139 -13.36 -16.98 -21.76
CA TYR A 139 -14.57 -17.50 -21.12
C TYR A 139 -15.76 -16.57 -21.34
N ILE A 140 -15.54 -15.27 -21.54
CA ILE A 140 -16.61 -14.29 -21.76
C ILE A 140 -17.21 -14.40 -23.18
N GLU A 141 -16.55 -15.09 -24.11
CA GLU A 141 -17.15 -15.36 -25.43
C GLU A 141 -18.34 -16.35 -25.33
N ASP A 142 -18.38 -17.20 -24.27
CA ASP A 142 -19.53 -18.06 -23.98
C ASP A 142 -20.78 -17.24 -23.60
N ALA A 143 -21.85 -17.38 -24.38
CA ALA A 143 -23.12 -16.73 -24.13
C ALA A 143 -23.75 -17.15 -22.79
N ALA A 144 -23.63 -18.42 -22.40
CA ALA A 144 -24.23 -18.91 -21.15
C ALA A 144 -23.54 -18.28 -19.92
N LEU A 145 -22.21 -18.14 -19.96
CA LEU A 145 -21.49 -17.43 -18.89
C LEU A 145 -21.87 -15.94 -18.86
N ARG A 146 -22.01 -15.29 -20.03
CA ARG A 146 -22.46 -13.89 -20.08
C ARG A 146 -23.84 -13.69 -19.47
N GLU A 147 -24.78 -14.59 -19.72
CA GLU A 147 -26.10 -14.55 -19.07
C GLU A 147 -25.99 -14.69 -17.55
N LYS A 148 -25.16 -15.62 -17.05
CA LYS A 148 -24.90 -15.75 -15.61
C LYS A 148 -24.29 -14.48 -15.01
N ILE A 149 -23.33 -13.86 -15.71
CA ILE A 149 -22.72 -12.59 -15.29
C ILE A 149 -23.78 -11.48 -15.24
N ARG A 150 -24.67 -11.38 -16.24
CA ARG A 150 -25.76 -10.39 -16.20
C ARG A 150 -26.73 -10.67 -15.05
N ALA A 151 -27.06 -11.94 -14.80
CA ALA A 151 -27.98 -12.35 -13.75
C ALA A 151 -27.47 -12.00 -12.34
N ILE A 152 -26.16 -12.10 -12.08
CA ILE A 152 -25.60 -11.69 -10.78
C ILE A 152 -25.53 -10.16 -10.57
N ASN A 153 -25.86 -9.39 -11.61
CA ASN A 153 -25.91 -7.93 -11.63
C ASN A 153 -24.71 -7.27 -10.92
N PRO A 154 -23.48 -7.50 -11.42
CA PRO A 154 -22.27 -7.04 -10.76
C PRO A 154 -22.21 -5.51 -10.82
N THR A 155 -21.63 -4.91 -9.78
CA THR A 155 -21.40 -3.46 -9.75
C THR A 155 -20.45 -3.02 -10.86
N HIS A 156 -19.40 -3.83 -11.13
CA HIS A 156 -18.40 -3.54 -12.14
C HIS A 156 -17.80 -4.82 -12.75
N ILE A 157 -17.27 -4.68 -13.96
CA ILE A 157 -16.23 -5.55 -14.51
C ILE A 157 -14.86 -4.92 -14.24
N MET A 158 -13.99 -5.66 -13.56
CA MET A 158 -12.66 -5.20 -13.16
C MET A 158 -11.57 -5.87 -13.99
N THR A 159 -10.44 -5.16 -14.17
CA THR A 159 -9.11 -5.77 -14.44
C THR A 159 -8.05 -5.11 -13.56
N HIS A 160 -6.79 -5.56 -13.64
CA HIS A 160 -5.64 -4.96 -12.99
C HIS A 160 -4.48 -4.77 -13.96
N TYR A 161 -4.01 -3.54 -14.14
CA TYR A 161 -2.84 -3.28 -14.97
C TYR A 161 -1.57 -3.91 -14.37
N ALA A 162 -0.80 -4.59 -15.22
CA ALA A 162 0.45 -5.26 -14.83
C ALA A 162 1.65 -4.30 -14.89
N CYS A 163 1.66 -3.38 -15.86
CA CYS A 163 2.83 -2.56 -16.18
C CYS A 163 2.52 -1.06 -16.21
N ALA A 164 1.48 -0.60 -15.51
CA ALA A 164 1.08 0.80 -15.55
C ALA A 164 2.09 1.76 -14.90
N SER A 165 3.09 1.26 -14.16
CA SER A 165 4.17 2.10 -13.64
C SER A 165 5.07 2.63 -14.75
N ASP A 166 5.32 1.83 -15.78
CA ASP A 166 5.85 2.28 -17.07
C ASP A 166 4.67 2.69 -17.98
N LEU A 167 4.45 3.99 -18.08
CA LEU A 167 3.32 4.57 -18.81
C LEU A 167 3.33 4.21 -20.31
N HIS A 168 4.48 3.82 -20.87
CA HIS A 168 4.63 3.50 -22.29
C HIS A 168 4.67 1.99 -22.56
N HIS A 169 4.56 1.16 -21.52
CA HIS A 169 4.65 -0.28 -21.68
C HIS A 169 3.53 -0.82 -22.58
N ALA A 170 3.91 -1.61 -23.60
CA ALA A 170 2.98 -2.14 -24.60
C ALA A 170 1.84 -2.98 -23.98
N MET A 171 2.09 -3.61 -22.83
CA MET A 171 1.07 -4.35 -22.07
C MET A 171 -0.13 -3.49 -21.69
N ASN A 172 0.04 -2.20 -21.41
CA ASN A 172 -1.07 -1.31 -21.06
C ASN A 172 -2.10 -1.24 -22.21
N ILE A 173 -1.61 -1.14 -23.45
CA ILE A 173 -2.43 -1.14 -24.67
C ILE A 173 -3.11 -2.51 -24.86
N THR A 174 -2.36 -3.61 -24.68
CA THR A 174 -2.89 -4.98 -24.79
C THR A 174 -4.04 -5.21 -23.79
N GLN A 175 -3.82 -4.87 -22.52
CA GLN A 175 -4.83 -4.99 -21.47
C GLN A 175 -6.06 -4.12 -21.77
N ARG A 176 -5.87 -2.89 -22.27
CA ARG A 176 -6.97 -2.01 -22.65
C ARG A 176 -7.82 -2.59 -23.78
N ARG A 177 -7.20 -3.12 -24.84
CA ARG A 177 -7.91 -3.73 -25.99
C ARG A 177 -8.74 -4.94 -25.58
N ILE A 178 -8.21 -5.79 -24.69
CA ILE A 178 -8.96 -6.91 -24.13
C ILE A 178 -10.21 -6.38 -23.42
N MET A 179 -10.06 -5.35 -22.57
CA MET A 179 -11.21 -4.77 -21.87
C MET A 179 -12.22 -4.08 -22.80
N GLN A 180 -11.78 -3.42 -23.89
CA GLN A 180 -12.71 -2.88 -24.90
C GLN A 180 -13.57 -3.98 -25.53
N ARG A 181 -13.00 -5.17 -25.77
CA ARG A 181 -13.77 -6.32 -26.26
C ARG A 181 -14.78 -6.81 -25.22
N ILE A 182 -14.38 -6.87 -23.94
CA ILE A 182 -15.30 -7.24 -22.85
C ILE A 182 -16.45 -6.23 -22.70
N GLU A 183 -16.16 -4.94 -22.79
CA GLU A 183 -17.18 -3.86 -22.78
C GLU A 183 -18.21 -4.07 -23.90
N GLN A 184 -17.80 -4.48 -25.11
CA GLN A 184 -18.75 -4.77 -26.20
C GLN A 184 -19.65 -5.98 -25.90
N LEU A 185 -19.14 -6.97 -25.17
CA LEU A 185 -19.87 -8.19 -24.83
C LEU A 185 -20.81 -8.00 -23.61
N LEU A 186 -20.48 -7.04 -22.73
CA LEU A 186 -21.19 -6.70 -21.50
C LEU A 186 -21.42 -5.17 -21.37
N PRO A 187 -22.11 -4.52 -22.34
CA PRO A 187 -22.08 -3.06 -22.52
C PRO A 187 -22.78 -2.23 -21.45
N THR A 188 -23.58 -2.86 -20.58
CA THR A 188 -24.34 -2.17 -19.53
C THR A 188 -23.67 -2.21 -18.16
N ILE A 189 -22.56 -2.94 -18.03
CA ILE A 189 -21.89 -3.13 -16.75
C ILE A 189 -20.72 -2.13 -16.65
N PRO A 190 -20.68 -1.27 -15.61
CA PRO A 190 -19.57 -0.34 -15.41
C PRO A 190 -18.22 -1.04 -15.25
N THR A 191 -17.14 -0.27 -15.42
CA THR A 191 -15.78 -0.79 -15.52
C THR A 191 -14.89 -0.29 -14.40
N CYS A 192 -13.91 -1.10 -13.98
CA CYS A 192 -13.01 -0.77 -12.88
C CYS A 192 -11.57 -1.14 -13.24
N TYR A 193 -10.74 -0.18 -13.70
CA TYR A 193 -9.43 -0.50 -14.29
C TYR A 193 -8.27 0.02 -13.45
N ALA A 194 -8.11 1.35 -13.40
CA ALA A 194 -6.89 1.99 -12.94
C ALA A 194 -6.56 1.64 -11.47
N ASN A 195 -5.42 1.00 -11.26
CA ASN A 195 -4.73 1.04 -9.96
C ASN A 195 -4.03 2.41 -9.80
N SER A 196 -3.18 2.59 -8.78
CA SER A 196 -2.48 3.88 -8.55
C SER A 196 -1.80 4.42 -9.81
N ALA A 197 -1.02 3.60 -10.50
CA ALA A 197 -0.28 4.02 -11.69
C ALA A 197 -1.20 4.29 -12.89
N GLY A 198 -2.29 3.51 -12.99
CA GLY A 198 -3.31 3.72 -14.02
C GLY A 198 -3.98 5.10 -14.00
N HIS A 199 -3.95 5.84 -12.89
CA HIS A 199 -4.47 7.22 -12.84
C HIS A 199 -3.66 8.19 -13.72
N PHE A 200 -2.43 7.82 -14.07
CA PHE A 200 -1.53 8.62 -14.89
C PHE A 200 -1.50 8.18 -16.36
N LEU A 201 -2.22 7.12 -16.70
CA LEU A 201 -2.52 6.76 -18.09
C LEU A 201 -3.60 7.72 -18.67
N PRO A 202 -3.79 7.74 -20.00
CA PRO A 202 -4.87 8.51 -20.63
C PRO A 202 -6.27 8.16 -20.09
N HIS A 203 -7.22 9.09 -20.18
CA HIS A 203 -8.53 8.96 -19.54
C HIS A 203 -9.32 7.69 -19.92
N ASP A 204 -9.16 7.20 -21.14
CA ASP A 204 -9.82 5.98 -21.60
C ASP A 204 -9.29 4.69 -20.93
N TYR A 205 -8.23 4.79 -20.11
CA TYR A 205 -7.65 3.69 -19.32
C TYR A 205 -8.17 3.66 -17.87
N HIS A 206 -8.95 4.67 -17.45
CA HIS A 206 -9.36 4.79 -16.05
C HIS A 206 -10.51 3.84 -15.69
N GLY A 207 -11.45 3.65 -16.61
CA GLY A 207 -12.73 2.99 -16.37
C GLY A 207 -13.70 3.88 -15.59
N ASP A 208 -14.84 3.34 -15.17
CA ASP A 208 -15.86 4.06 -14.40
C ASP A 208 -15.50 4.20 -12.91
N MET A 209 -14.67 3.29 -12.39
CA MET A 209 -14.11 3.31 -11.04
C MET A 209 -12.59 3.11 -11.05
N THR A 210 -11.86 3.97 -10.33
CA THR A 210 -10.43 3.81 -10.08
C THR A 210 -10.14 3.32 -8.65
N ARG A 211 -8.97 2.69 -8.46
CA ARG A 211 -8.56 2.00 -7.21
C ARG A 211 -7.14 2.39 -6.79
N PRO A 212 -6.90 3.64 -6.35
CA PRO A 212 -5.60 4.02 -5.83
C PRO A 212 -5.28 3.26 -4.54
N GLY A 213 -4.04 2.78 -4.45
CA GLY A 213 -3.46 2.11 -3.28
C GLY A 213 -2.19 2.82 -2.84
N CYS A 214 -1.03 2.39 -3.33
CA CYS A 214 0.27 2.97 -2.94
C CYS A 214 0.34 4.50 -3.02
N ALA A 215 -0.28 5.13 -4.03
CA ALA A 215 -0.24 6.57 -4.23
C ALA A 215 -0.98 7.34 -3.13
N LEU A 216 -1.93 6.71 -2.44
CA LEU A 216 -2.56 7.29 -1.24
C LEU A 216 -1.51 7.51 -0.15
N TYR A 217 -0.52 6.62 -0.07
CA TYR A 217 0.46 6.52 1.01
C TYR A 217 1.80 7.19 0.67
N GLY A 218 1.80 8.12 -0.29
CA GLY A 218 3.00 8.88 -0.64
C GLY A 218 4.05 8.14 -1.46
N ILE A 219 3.77 6.90 -1.88
CA ILE A 219 4.62 6.12 -2.78
C ILE A 219 4.39 6.59 -4.21
N ASN A 220 5.46 6.85 -4.95
CA ASN A 220 5.38 7.16 -6.38
C ASN A 220 4.92 5.93 -7.19
N PRO A 221 3.78 6.00 -7.89
CA PRO A 221 3.26 4.84 -8.60
C PRO A 221 3.90 4.60 -9.97
N CYS A 222 4.69 5.52 -10.52
CA CYS A 222 5.26 5.43 -11.87
C CYS A 222 6.76 5.72 -11.85
N ASP A 223 7.60 4.68 -11.95
CA ASP A 223 9.07 4.66 -12.14
C ASP A 223 9.83 5.96 -11.77
N ASP A 224 9.59 6.47 -10.55
CA ASP A 224 10.13 7.72 -10.00
C ASP A 224 9.94 9.00 -10.84
N SER A 225 8.92 9.06 -11.70
CA SER A 225 8.61 10.26 -12.47
C SER A 225 8.24 11.43 -11.55
N PRO A 226 8.84 12.63 -11.72
CA PRO A 226 8.46 13.80 -10.94
C PRO A 226 6.99 14.20 -11.10
N ALA A 227 6.39 13.91 -12.26
CA ALA A 227 5.00 14.24 -12.57
C ALA A 227 3.97 13.39 -11.80
N THR A 228 4.43 12.29 -11.20
CA THR A 228 3.60 11.31 -10.47
C THR A 228 3.93 11.28 -8.99
N LYS A 229 4.78 12.21 -8.51
CA LYS A 229 5.16 12.31 -7.11
C LYS A 229 3.95 12.58 -6.23
N MET A 230 3.81 11.76 -5.19
CA MET A 230 2.76 11.92 -4.18
C MET A 230 3.30 12.62 -2.93
N ARG A 231 2.41 13.20 -2.13
CA ARG A 231 2.83 13.84 -0.88
C ARG A 231 3.28 12.77 0.10
N PRO A 232 4.46 12.91 0.75
CA PRO A 232 4.85 12.05 1.85
C PRO A 232 3.79 12.08 2.95
N VAL A 233 3.49 10.92 3.53
CA VAL A 233 2.44 10.79 4.55
C VAL A 233 2.95 10.26 5.89
N VAL A 234 4.23 9.92 5.98
CA VAL A 234 4.82 9.30 7.17
C VAL A 234 6.11 9.97 7.60
N THR A 235 6.33 9.98 8.91
CA THR A 235 7.64 10.26 9.52
C THR A 235 7.97 9.13 10.49
N LEU A 236 9.08 8.42 10.26
CA LEU A 236 9.58 7.36 11.14
C LEU A 236 10.74 7.90 11.96
N CYS A 237 10.57 7.90 13.27
CA CYS A 237 11.59 8.28 14.24
C CYS A 237 11.92 7.11 15.18
N ALA A 238 13.15 7.05 15.67
CA ALA A 238 13.56 6.04 16.65
C ALA A 238 14.44 6.63 17.76
N PRO A 239 14.35 6.11 19.01
CA PRO A 239 15.01 6.70 20.15
C PRO A 239 16.51 6.48 20.12
N ILE A 240 17.25 7.51 20.55
CA ILE A 240 18.66 7.38 20.86
C ILE A 240 18.79 6.61 22.17
N LEU A 241 19.51 5.49 22.13
CA LEU A 241 19.78 4.67 23.32
C LEU A 241 21.13 5.00 23.93
N GLN A 242 22.13 5.25 23.08
CA GLN A 242 23.48 5.49 23.54
C GLN A 242 24.28 6.33 22.54
N VAL A 243 24.98 7.34 23.06
CA VAL A 243 26.11 7.99 22.40
C VAL A 243 27.39 7.43 23.03
N ARG A 244 28.40 7.11 22.22
CA ARG A 244 29.68 6.58 22.72
C ARG A 244 30.86 7.14 21.94
N ASP A 245 31.80 7.74 22.65
CA ASP A 245 33.13 8.07 22.13
C ASP A 245 33.96 6.80 21.94
N VAL A 246 34.75 6.77 20.88
CA VAL A 246 35.66 5.66 20.57
C VAL A 246 37.05 6.03 21.08
N ASP A 247 37.55 5.29 22.08
CA ASP A 247 38.86 5.55 22.69
C ASP A 247 40.00 4.81 21.99
N GLU A 248 39.70 3.66 21.38
CA GLU A 248 40.68 2.74 20.78
C GLU A 248 40.17 2.18 19.45
N VAL A 249 41.11 1.69 18.62
CA VAL A 249 40.77 1.01 17.36
C VAL A 249 40.01 -0.28 17.67
N SER A 250 38.79 -0.39 17.16
CA SER A 250 37.90 -1.54 17.41
C SER A 250 36.89 -1.69 16.27
N THR A 251 35.80 -2.44 16.49
CA THR A 251 34.75 -2.67 15.48
C THR A 251 33.35 -2.64 16.09
N ILE A 252 32.34 -2.36 15.27
CA ILE A 252 30.92 -2.29 15.65
C ILE A 252 30.13 -3.48 15.11
N GLY A 253 29.32 -4.08 15.98
CA GLY A 253 28.24 -5.00 15.62
C GLY A 253 28.69 -6.40 15.19
N TYR A 254 27.72 -7.19 14.71
CA TYR A 254 27.95 -8.58 14.32
C TYR A 254 28.97 -8.71 13.18
N SER A 255 29.82 -9.74 13.32
CA SER A 255 30.90 -10.05 12.37
C SER A 255 31.94 -8.93 12.22
N ALA A 256 31.98 -7.97 13.16
CA ALA A 256 33.02 -6.95 13.22
C ALA A 256 33.21 -6.17 11.91
N THR A 257 32.13 -5.91 11.17
CA THR A 257 32.20 -5.42 9.77
C THR A 257 32.41 -3.93 9.63
N ALA A 258 32.32 -3.15 10.71
CA ALA A 258 32.55 -1.72 10.69
C ALA A 258 33.69 -1.36 11.65
N PRO A 259 34.88 -1.00 11.14
CA PRO A 259 35.98 -0.54 11.98
C PRO A 259 35.68 0.86 12.52
N VAL A 260 36.14 1.11 13.74
CA VAL A 260 36.10 2.43 14.40
C VAL A 260 37.46 2.74 15.01
N ARG A 261 37.76 4.03 15.20
CA ARG A 261 39.06 4.50 15.69
C ARG A 261 38.92 5.71 16.61
N PRO A 262 39.98 6.07 17.36
CA PRO A 262 39.97 7.26 18.22
C PRO A 262 39.48 8.51 17.49
N ALA A 263 38.80 9.38 18.24
CA ALA A 263 38.10 10.59 17.75
C ALA A 263 36.84 10.34 16.92
N MET A 264 36.39 9.09 16.77
CA MET A 264 35.04 8.81 16.27
C MET A 264 34.01 8.83 17.40
N ARG A 265 32.75 9.08 17.04
CA ARG A 265 31.61 8.95 17.94
C ARG A 265 30.50 8.13 17.29
N THR A 266 29.93 7.22 18.06
CA THR A 266 28.88 6.31 17.60
C THR A 266 27.56 6.60 18.30
N LEU A 267 26.45 6.37 17.57
CA LEU A 267 25.10 6.55 18.05
C LEU A 267 24.32 5.24 17.87
N THR A 268 23.92 4.61 18.97
CA THR A 268 23.04 3.44 18.95
C THR A 268 21.58 3.87 19.05
N VAL A 269 20.77 3.42 18.10
CA VAL A 269 19.36 3.77 17.97
C VAL A 269 18.50 2.53 18.13
N GLY A 270 17.43 2.65 18.91
CA GLY A 270 16.54 1.55 19.29
C GLY A 270 15.51 1.22 18.22
N ILE A 271 15.99 0.75 17.07
CA ILE A 271 15.16 0.18 16.00
C ILE A 271 15.97 -0.86 15.24
N GLY A 272 15.34 -1.96 14.83
CA GLY A 272 16.01 -3.02 14.09
C GLY A 272 15.10 -3.78 13.13
N TYR A 273 15.55 -4.95 12.68
CA TYR A 273 14.80 -5.73 11.71
C TYR A 273 13.51 -6.34 12.26
N ALA A 274 13.37 -6.47 13.59
CA ALA A 274 12.10 -6.88 14.20
C ALA A 274 11.04 -5.77 14.16
N ASP A 275 11.44 -4.52 13.91
CA ASP A 275 10.56 -3.37 13.72
C ASP A 275 10.25 -3.10 12.24
N GLY A 276 10.95 -3.78 11.32
CA GLY A 276 10.75 -3.63 9.88
C GLY A 276 11.90 -2.98 9.12
N ILE A 277 13.03 -2.69 9.77
CA ILE A 277 14.23 -2.21 9.07
C ILE A 277 14.90 -3.38 8.35
N HIS A 278 15.02 -3.29 7.03
CA HIS A 278 15.54 -4.40 6.25
C HIS A 278 17.00 -4.70 6.59
N ARG A 279 17.27 -5.96 6.92
CA ARG A 279 18.63 -6.39 7.28
C ARG A 279 19.63 -6.18 6.13
N THR A 280 19.15 -6.31 4.90
CA THR A 280 19.90 -6.08 3.65
C THR A 280 20.43 -4.66 3.54
N ALA A 281 19.78 -3.68 4.20
CA ALA A 281 20.22 -2.28 4.24
C ALA A 281 21.43 -2.03 5.16
N SER A 282 22.01 -3.08 5.76
CA SER A 282 23.25 -2.97 6.53
C SER A 282 24.31 -2.21 5.73
N HIS A 283 25.02 -1.29 6.37
CA HIS A 283 26.00 -0.38 5.75
C HIS A 283 25.44 0.72 4.82
N HIS A 284 24.16 0.64 4.43
CA HIS A 284 23.56 1.57 3.47
C HIS A 284 22.41 2.39 4.07
N LEU A 285 21.89 2.01 5.23
CA LEU A 285 20.86 2.76 5.94
C LEU A 285 21.34 4.21 6.17
N ARG A 286 20.42 5.14 5.94
CA ARG A 286 20.62 6.56 6.14
C ARG A 286 19.59 7.06 7.14
N ALA A 287 20.01 7.98 7.99
CA ALA A 287 19.13 8.66 8.92
C ALA A 287 19.61 10.10 9.11
N SER A 288 18.84 10.91 9.83
CA SER A 288 19.23 12.27 10.19
C SER A 288 19.01 12.55 11.67
N LEU A 289 19.84 13.43 12.22
CA LEU A 289 19.74 13.95 13.58
C LEU A 289 19.81 15.47 13.55
N GLY A 290 18.72 16.15 13.92
CA GLY A 290 18.60 17.61 13.78
C GLY A 290 18.81 18.11 12.35
N GLY A 291 18.39 17.33 11.36
CA GLY A 291 18.60 17.60 9.93
C GLY A 291 20.00 17.29 9.40
N ILE A 292 20.93 16.82 10.26
CA ILE A 292 22.28 16.42 9.85
C ILE A 292 22.25 14.94 9.46
N PRO A 293 22.63 14.56 8.23
CA PRO A 293 22.72 13.16 7.83
C PRO A 293 23.75 12.39 8.65
N ILE A 294 23.39 11.18 9.09
CA ILE A 294 24.25 10.29 9.87
C ILE A 294 24.34 8.93 9.16
N PRO A 295 25.52 8.51 8.68
CA PRO A 295 25.67 7.24 7.96
C PRO A 295 25.70 6.06 8.92
N MET A 296 25.13 4.93 8.50
CA MET A 296 25.09 3.73 9.32
C MET A 296 26.49 3.09 9.48
N LEU A 297 26.76 2.58 10.67
CA LEU A 297 27.90 1.73 11.00
C LEU A 297 27.44 0.28 11.20
N GLY A 298 28.11 -0.64 10.50
CA GLY A 298 27.95 -2.07 10.70
C GLY A 298 26.62 -2.61 10.17
N ARG A 299 26.03 -3.54 10.92
CA ARG A 299 24.88 -4.32 10.49
C ARG A 299 23.63 -3.98 11.27
N VAL A 300 22.47 -4.05 10.60
CA VAL A 300 21.17 -3.95 11.24
C VAL A 300 21.03 -5.17 12.14
N THR A 301 20.69 -4.97 13.41
CA THR A 301 20.43 -6.06 14.37
C THR A 301 18.93 -6.18 14.63
N MET A 302 18.53 -7.10 15.52
CA MET A 302 17.10 -7.36 15.78
C MET A 302 16.37 -6.11 16.24
N ASP A 303 17.00 -5.37 17.16
CA ASP A 303 16.37 -4.25 17.87
C ASP A 303 17.16 -2.95 17.78
N MET A 304 18.35 -2.96 17.16
CA MET A 304 19.26 -1.81 17.14
C MET A 304 19.99 -1.63 15.81
N VAL A 305 20.27 -0.36 15.51
CA VAL A 305 21.19 0.10 14.47
C VAL A 305 22.19 1.09 15.07
N CYS A 306 23.37 1.21 14.46
CA CYS A 306 24.41 2.12 14.89
C CYS A 306 24.75 3.10 13.77
N PHE A 307 25.04 4.35 14.11
CA PHE A 307 25.41 5.41 13.17
C PHE A 307 26.70 6.10 13.59
N ASP A 308 27.42 6.65 12.62
CA ASP A 308 28.53 7.56 12.85
C ASP A 308 27.98 8.98 13.06
N VAL A 309 28.34 9.58 14.19
CA VAL A 309 27.96 10.95 14.56
C VAL A 309 29.18 11.81 14.88
N THR A 310 30.36 11.42 14.41
CA THR A 310 31.62 12.14 14.64
C THR A 310 31.55 13.60 14.19
N HIS A 311 30.85 13.88 13.08
CA HIS A 311 30.68 15.23 12.54
C HIS A 311 29.50 16.00 13.15
N VAL A 312 28.69 15.38 14.01
CA VAL A 312 27.50 16.01 14.59
C VAL A 312 27.92 16.88 15.79
N PRO A 313 27.58 18.18 15.82
CA PRO A 313 27.91 19.05 16.96
C PRO A 313 27.28 18.57 18.27
N GLU A 314 28.00 18.70 19.40
CA GLU A 314 27.54 18.29 20.74
C GLU A 314 26.13 18.82 21.07
N ARG A 315 25.89 20.11 20.83
CA ARG A 315 24.59 20.75 21.06
C ARG A 315 23.42 20.02 20.37
N ILE A 316 23.66 19.41 19.20
CA ILE A 316 22.63 18.69 18.45
C ILE A 316 22.36 17.33 19.09
N LEU A 317 23.41 16.63 19.55
CA LEU A 317 23.32 15.37 20.29
C LEU A 317 22.56 15.54 21.61
N GLU A 318 22.78 16.65 22.32
CA GLU A 318 22.10 16.95 23.59
C GLU A 318 20.63 17.36 23.41
N GLN A 319 20.30 18.06 22.33
CA GLN A 319 18.94 18.59 22.09
C GLN A 319 17.97 17.54 21.55
N HIS A 320 18.46 16.49 20.90
CA HIS A 320 17.62 15.51 20.22
C HIS A 320 17.66 14.16 20.93
N HIS A 321 16.49 13.56 21.10
CA HIS A 321 16.31 12.25 21.72
C HIS A 321 15.84 11.19 20.71
N MET A 322 15.60 11.60 19.46
CA MET A 322 15.13 10.76 18.37
C MET A 322 15.97 11.01 17.12
N VAL A 323 16.19 9.94 16.35
CA VAL A 323 16.74 9.96 15.00
C VAL A 323 15.60 9.81 14.00
N VAL A 324 15.65 10.53 12.89
CA VAL A 324 14.68 10.43 11.80
C VAL A 324 15.21 9.46 10.74
N LEU A 325 14.46 8.40 10.46
CA LEU A 325 14.80 7.38 9.46
C LEU A 325 14.02 7.55 8.15
N MET A 326 12.89 8.24 8.18
CA MET A 326 12.04 8.45 7.02
C MET A 326 11.19 9.68 7.26
N ASP A 327 11.12 10.60 6.29
CA ASP A 327 10.33 11.83 6.35
C ASP A 327 10.12 12.39 4.92
N GLU A 328 9.88 13.70 4.79
CA GLU A 328 9.75 14.35 3.48
C GLU A 328 11.07 14.52 2.70
N GLN A 329 12.21 14.52 3.40
CA GLN A 329 13.55 14.66 2.80
C GLN A 329 14.12 13.30 2.41
N GLN A 330 13.80 12.26 3.18
CA GLN A 330 14.08 10.86 2.85
C GLN A 330 12.76 10.10 2.80
N THR A 331 12.15 10.10 1.61
CA THR A 331 10.81 9.54 1.40
C THR A 331 10.81 8.01 1.46
N VAL A 332 9.62 7.43 1.48
CA VAL A 332 9.42 5.96 1.41
C VAL A 332 10.15 5.36 0.20
N ASP A 333 10.13 6.03 -0.95
CA ASP A 333 10.78 5.56 -2.17
C ASP A 333 12.32 5.66 -2.07
N ASP A 334 12.84 6.66 -1.36
CA ASP A 334 14.28 6.77 -1.08
C ASP A 334 14.76 5.65 -0.17
N VAL A 335 13.99 5.33 0.87
CA VAL A 335 14.25 4.19 1.75
C VAL A 335 14.17 2.88 0.96
N ALA A 336 13.18 2.73 0.09
CA ALA A 336 13.02 1.54 -0.75
C ALA A 336 14.24 1.31 -1.64
N ARG A 337 14.79 2.37 -2.25
CA ARG A 337 16.02 2.32 -3.06
C ARG A 337 17.23 1.89 -2.24
N ILE A 338 17.34 2.34 -0.99
CA ILE A 338 18.40 1.90 -0.06
C ILE A 338 18.25 0.40 0.25
N TYR A 339 17.01 -0.08 0.40
CA TYR A 339 16.71 -1.47 0.73
C TYR A 339 16.85 -2.41 -0.48
N GLY A 340 16.84 -1.86 -1.69
CA GLY A 340 16.81 -2.63 -2.93
C GLY A 340 15.42 -3.21 -3.23
N THR A 341 14.36 -2.49 -2.84
CA THR A 341 12.96 -2.92 -3.00
C THR A 341 12.05 -1.75 -3.40
N ILE A 342 10.73 -1.91 -3.24
CA ILE A 342 9.67 -0.95 -3.52
C ILE A 342 9.05 -0.40 -2.23
N GLY A 343 8.52 0.84 -2.27
CA GLY A 343 7.93 1.49 -1.10
C GLY A 343 6.79 0.71 -0.43
N TYR A 344 6.12 -0.16 -1.19
CA TYR A 344 5.10 -1.08 -0.68
C TYR A 344 5.67 -1.98 0.43
N GLU A 345 6.82 -2.59 0.18
CA GLU A 345 7.45 -3.50 1.12
C GLU A 345 8.01 -2.74 2.32
N VAL A 346 8.55 -1.54 2.10
CA VAL A 346 9.02 -0.66 3.20
C VAL A 346 7.90 -0.42 4.21
N LEU A 347 6.73 0.06 3.77
CA LEU A 347 5.64 0.38 4.69
C LEU A 347 5.00 -0.87 5.30
N THR A 348 4.77 -1.91 4.51
CA THR A 348 4.14 -3.14 5.00
C THR A 348 5.04 -3.99 5.90
N SER A 349 6.36 -3.79 5.86
CA SER A 349 7.30 -4.43 6.80
C SER A 349 7.31 -3.80 8.19
N LEU A 350 6.75 -2.59 8.37
CA LEU A 350 6.78 -1.88 9.64
C LEU A 350 5.94 -2.62 10.70
N GLY A 351 6.64 -3.18 11.69
CA GLY A 351 6.09 -4.07 12.68
C GLY A 351 5.17 -3.41 13.71
N ASN A 352 4.60 -4.24 14.58
CA ASN A 352 3.67 -3.81 15.63
C ASN A 352 4.36 -3.16 16.85
N ARG A 353 5.68 -3.24 16.95
CA ARG A 353 6.48 -2.59 18.02
C ARG A 353 6.60 -1.08 17.81
N ILE A 354 6.37 -0.60 16.59
CA ILE A 354 6.39 0.82 16.25
C ILE A 354 5.07 1.45 16.69
N GLN A 355 5.16 2.47 17.54
CA GLN A 355 4.01 3.25 17.97
C GLN A 355 3.52 4.13 16.81
N ARG A 356 2.26 3.97 16.41
CA ARG A 356 1.65 4.81 15.38
C ARG A 356 0.95 6.01 16.01
N ILE A 357 1.21 7.19 15.47
CA ILE A 357 0.58 8.45 15.89
C ILE A 357 -0.10 9.06 14.67
N TYR A 358 -1.37 9.43 14.81
CA TYR A 358 -2.18 10.00 13.73
C TYR A 358 -2.43 11.48 14.00
N HIS A 359 -2.30 12.32 12.96
CA HIS A 359 -2.67 13.73 13.01
C HIS A 359 -3.40 14.15 11.74
#